data_AF-A0A364MRU0-F1
#
_entry.id   AF-A0A364MRU0-F1
#
_cell.length_a   1.000
_cell.length_b   1.000
_cell.length_c   1.000
_cell.angle_alpha   90.00
_cell.angle_beta   90.00
_cell.angle_gamma   90.00
#
_symmetry.space_group_name_H-M   'P 1'
#
loop_
_entity.id
_entity.type
_entity.pdbx_description
1 polymer ?
#
loop_
_entity_poly.entity_id
_entity_poly.type
_entity_poly.pdbx_seq_one_letter_code
_entity_poly.pdbx_strand_id
1 'polypeptide(L)'
;MPIQEHFDLAYGTSSGAMVILALYSLGMRAEETFTLFSQLSKRIFRGRSQLGLGLAATAYALITSCRNGRFPASDIDDALTEIFDEATMLDSQYMSSIGARIGLPVVDANTLDTCLVTSYNGAAPTYDHDTCTKISTYRVLRSEDAGSKLRIKDAYFTPHKMPGHGTFMDGGLSDNNPCMLAVQELQKMAPGLSRADHFVSIGTGISTTKEVAKADVYPSLLFGNSSLQQTVRHYWSENFDGDKKFAIMRQILAASSPGGCAGVDEWLHRFNLPVDGELPDLADTSAMGSLAEKARSYFTVSPAVRALADAALALSFYFELRPGRMPMYERGSYICYGLIRCRIPGTSPAFSKLMQKLDDLDATFQIQKQLCASRDTMSTWLDRHGNFGKPVCVRVPSLNEEVDVRLRLHGDRVLPISASPLTFKGLIDLQMLEWSALIDLHVTTSVTGKRRRDDSPLQTAKRCCLETT
;
A
#
# COMPACT_ATOMS: atom_id res chain seq x y z
N MET A 1 9.69 14.63 -7.36
CA MET A 1 8.44 13.86 -7.41
C MET A 1 7.89 13.80 -6.00
N PRO A 2 6.58 14.00 -5.79
CA PRO A 2 5.95 13.75 -4.50
C PRO A 2 6.14 12.30 -4.05
N ILE A 3 6.25 12.05 -2.75
CA ILE A 3 6.54 10.71 -2.21
C ILE A 3 5.40 9.71 -2.48
N GLN A 4 4.17 10.21 -2.45
CA GLN A 4 2.96 9.43 -2.62
C GLN A 4 2.80 8.81 -4.01
N GLU A 5 3.46 9.36 -5.04
CA GLU A 5 3.45 8.80 -6.40
C GLU A 5 4.29 7.51 -6.54
N HIS A 6 5.08 7.18 -5.52
CA HIS A 6 5.91 5.97 -5.49
C HIS A 6 5.25 4.77 -4.80
N PHE A 7 4.09 4.94 -4.16
CA PHE A 7 3.45 3.90 -3.35
C PHE A 7 2.00 3.68 -3.79
N ASP A 8 1.66 2.44 -4.14
CA ASP A 8 0.32 2.05 -4.57
C ASP A 8 -0.67 1.96 -3.42
N LEU A 9 -0.19 1.60 -2.23
CA LEU A 9 -0.98 1.42 -1.02
C LEU A 9 -0.38 2.21 0.14
N ALA A 10 -1.21 2.94 0.89
CA ALA A 10 -0.80 3.61 2.11
C ALA A 10 -1.83 3.42 3.23
N TYR A 11 -1.39 2.88 4.36
CA TYR A 11 -2.24 2.66 5.54
C TYR A 11 -1.64 3.36 6.74
N GLY A 12 -2.50 4.02 7.52
CA GLY A 12 -2.07 4.83 8.64
C GLY A 12 -3.07 4.76 9.76
N THR A 13 -2.56 4.65 10.97
CA THR A 13 -3.35 4.67 12.20
C THR A 13 -3.15 6.01 12.88
N SER A 14 -4.20 6.56 13.48
CA SER A 14 -4.07 7.73 14.35
C SER A 14 -3.41 8.90 13.61
N SER A 15 -2.33 9.50 14.13
CA SER A 15 -1.60 10.59 13.44
C SER A 15 -1.05 10.20 12.06
N GLY A 16 -0.72 8.91 11.85
CA GLY A 16 -0.31 8.39 10.54
C GLY A 16 -1.44 8.44 9.50
N ALA A 17 -2.70 8.25 9.92
CA ALA A 17 -3.87 8.40 9.06
C ALA A 17 -3.96 9.82 8.52
N MET A 18 -3.77 10.81 9.41
CA MET A 18 -3.80 12.23 9.07
C MET A 18 -2.73 12.62 8.06
N VAL A 19 -1.51 12.12 8.24
CA VAL A 19 -0.41 12.32 7.29
C VAL A 19 -0.76 11.74 5.92
N ILE A 20 -1.30 10.52 5.88
CA ILE A 20 -1.71 9.88 4.62
C ILE A 20 -2.84 10.66 3.94
N LEU A 21 -3.84 11.12 4.69
CA LEU A 21 -4.92 11.92 4.13
C LEU A 21 -4.42 13.24 3.52
N ALA A 22 -3.49 13.94 4.18
CA ALA A 22 -2.89 15.14 3.63
C ALA A 22 -2.07 14.86 2.35
N LEU A 23 -1.27 13.78 2.34
CA LEU A 23 -0.44 13.42 1.18
C LEU A 23 -1.27 12.93 -0.01
N TYR A 24 -2.25 12.05 0.23
CA TYR A 24 -2.97 11.34 -0.83
C TYR A 24 -4.33 11.96 -1.16
N SER A 25 -5.02 12.56 -0.20
CA SER A 25 -6.30 13.22 -0.51
C SER A 25 -6.11 14.65 -0.99
N LEU A 26 -5.22 15.41 -0.36
CA LEU A 26 -4.98 16.82 -0.70
C LEU A 26 -3.80 17.00 -1.67
N GLY A 27 -3.04 15.94 -1.95
CA GLY A 27 -1.87 16.01 -2.83
C GLY A 27 -0.73 16.88 -2.28
N MET A 28 -0.69 17.11 -0.96
CA MET A 28 0.32 17.96 -0.34
C MET A 28 1.71 17.32 -0.42
N ARG A 29 2.74 18.18 -0.37
CA ARG A 29 4.13 17.74 -0.17
C ARG A 29 4.38 17.45 1.30
N ALA A 30 5.35 16.58 1.59
CA ALA A 30 5.70 16.20 2.96
C ALA A 30 6.05 17.40 3.85
N GLU A 31 6.72 18.42 3.32
CA GLU A 31 7.07 19.64 4.05
C GLU A 31 5.84 20.51 4.38
N GLU A 32 4.87 20.56 3.48
CA GLU A 32 3.60 21.26 3.68
C GLU A 32 2.76 20.53 4.72
N THR A 33 2.67 19.19 4.61
CA THR A 33 2.03 18.32 5.59
C THR A 33 2.64 18.50 6.98
N PHE A 34 3.97 18.53 7.09
CA PHE A 34 4.65 18.79 8.37
C PHE A 34 4.28 20.16 8.95
N THR A 35 4.26 21.19 8.11
CA THR A 35 3.91 22.55 8.54
C THR A 35 2.47 22.64 9.02
N LEU A 36 1.54 22.07 8.25
CA LEU A 36 0.11 22.00 8.57
C LEU A 36 -0.12 21.32 9.93
N PHE A 37 0.41 20.11 10.10
CA PHE A 37 0.20 19.36 11.34
C PHE A 37 0.94 19.97 12.52
N SER A 38 2.09 20.62 12.32
CA SER A 38 2.75 21.39 13.39
C SER A 38 1.90 22.54 13.91
N GLN A 39 1.20 23.25 13.03
CA GLN A 39 0.29 24.34 13.42
C GLN A 39 -0.97 23.79 14.06
N LEU A 40 -1.53 22.71 13.49
CA LEU A 40 -2.72 22.05 13.99
C LEU A 40 -2.51 21.47 15.39
N SER A 41 -1.43 20.74 15.63
CA SER A 41 -1.07 20.21 16.95
C SER A 41 -0.91 21.34 17.96
N LYS A 42 -0.24 22.44 17.60
CA LYS A 42 -0.14 23.64 18.44
C LYS A 42 -1.46 24.35 18.72
N ARG A 43 -2.52 24.10 17.94
CA ARG A 43 -3.88 24.62 18.18
C ARG A 43 -4.66 23.65 19.08
N ILE A 44 -4.64 22.36 18.76
CA ILE A 44 -5.36 21.29 19.48
C ILE A 44 -4.83 21.13 20.92
N PHE A 45 -3.52 21.19 21.12
CA PHE A 45 -2.88 20.93 22.42
C PHE A 45 -2.52 22.20 23.22
N ARG A 46 -3.11 23.36 22.90
CA ARG A 46 -2.82 24.63 23.60
C ARG A 46 -3.07 24.51 25.11
N GLY A 47 -2.07 24.92 25.89
CA GLY A 47 -2.20 25.13 27.34
C GLY A 47 -2.03 23.92 28.25
N ARG A 48 -1.49 22.78 27.76
CA ARG A 48 -1.40 21.55 28.57
C ARG A 48 -0.08 20.75 28.47
N SER A 49 1.05 21.42 28.31
CA SER A 49 2.37 20.86 28.59
C SER A 49 2.83 21.44 29.93
N GLN A 50 2.76 20.70 31.05
CA GLN A 50 3.54 20.94 32.30
C GLN A 50 3.42 19.83 33.38
N LEU A 51 2.51 18.85 33.29
CA LEU A 51 2.45 17.79 34.31
C LEU A 51 2.90 16.44 33.73
N GLY A 52 4.12 16.03 34.06
CA GLY A 52 4.73 14.75 33.71
C GLY A 52 3.99 13.57 34.32
N LEU A 53 2.85 13.22 33.72
CA LEU A 53 2.16 11.97 33.94
C LEU A 53 2.68 10.99 32.88
N GLY A 54 3.11 9.80 33.30
CA GLY A 54 3.68 8.80 32.38
C GLY A 54 2.72 8.43 31.26
N LEU A 55 3.25 7.90 30.15
CA LEU A 55 2.51 7.57 28.92
C LEU A 55 1.16 6.87 29.20
N ALA A 56 1.16 5.91 30.14
CA ALA A 56 0.01 5.17 30.68
C ALA A 56 -1.15 6.05 31.22
N ALA A 57 -0.82 7.13 31.91
CA ALA A 57 -1.79 8.05 32.48
C ALA A 57 -2.25 9.08 31.44
N THR A 58 -1.37 9.52 30.52
CA THR A 58 -1.74 10.49 29.47
C THR A 58 -2.64 9.88 28.42
N ALA A 59 -2.38 8.69 27.89
CA ALA A 59 -3.29 8.07 26.91
C ALA A 59 -4.58 7.54 27.57
N TYR A 60 -4.58 7.15 28.86
CA TYR A 60 -5.79 6.80 29.59
C TYR A 60 -6.60 8.06 29.83
N ALA A 61 -5.95 9.16 30.22
CA ALA A 61 -6.54 10.47 30.28
C ALA A 61 -6.98 10.96 28.90
N LEU A 62 -6.33 10.61 27.79
CA LEU A 62 -6.71 10.97 26.42
C LEU A 62 -7.97 10.21 26.02
N ILE A 63 -8.01 8.89 26.23
CA ILE A 63 -9.16 8.02 25.97
C ILE A 63 -10.35 8.38 26.88
N THR A 64 -10.13 8.60 28.18
CA THR A 64 -11.19 9.04 29.11
C THR A 64 -11.56 10.52 28.92
N SER A 65 -10.65 11.37 28.45
CA SER A 65 -10.90 12.75 28.03
C SER A 65 -11.74 12.81 26.77
N CYS A 66 -11.48 11.95 25.78
CA CYS A 66 -12.28 11.81 24.57
C CYS A 66 -13.66 11.23 24.87
N ARG A 67 -13.78 10.40 25.91
CA ARG A 67 -15.05 9.82 26.39
C ARG A 67 -15.86 10.79 27.28
N ASN A 68 -15.19 11.74 27.96
CA ASN A 68 -15.81 12.74 28.86
C ASN A 68 -15.70 14.20 28.34
N GLY A 69 -15.32 14.45 27.09
CA GLY A 69 -15.32 15.79 26.47
C GLY A 69 -14.27 16.80 26.97
N ARG A 70 -13.07 16.37 27.41
CA ARG A 70 -12.00 17.30 27.87
C ARG A 70 -11.20 17.96 26.73
N PHE A 71 -11.39 17.50 25.49
CA PHE A 71 -11.08 18.23 24.26
C PHE A 71 -12.41 18.74 23.70
N PRO A 72 -12.57 20.05 23.41
CA PRO A 72 -13.73 20.49 22.65
C PRO A 72 -13.65 19.80 21.29
N ALA A 73 -14.60 18.89 21.00
CA ALA A 73 -14.68 18.23 19.70
C ALA A 73 -14.66 19.26 18.57
N SER A 74 -15.24 20.45 18.80
CA SER A 74 -15.23 21.59 17.90
C SER A 74 -13.84 22.06 17.47
N ASP A 75 -12.83 22.13 18.35
CA ASP A 75 -11.52 22.68 17.94
C ASP A 75 -10.78 21.77 16.94
N ILE A 76 -11.05 20.48 17.04
CA ILE A 76 -10.53 19.45 16.14
C ILE A 76 -11.42 19.37 14.90
N ASP A 77 -12.72 19.23 15.08
CA ASP A 77 -13.70 19.09 14.00
C ASP A 77 -13.72 20.31 13.09
N ASP A 78 -13.60 21.53 13.64
CA ASP A 78 -13.54 22.77 12.87
C ASP A 78 -12.25 22.81 12.04
N ALA A 79 -11.12 22.41 12.61
CA ALA A 79 -9.84 22.41 11.90
C ALA A 79 -9.77 21.30 10.84
N LEU A 80 -10.36 20.14 11.10
CA LEU A 80 -10.48 19.06 10.12
C LEU A 80 -11.45 19.43 9.00
N THR A 81 -12.55 20.10 9.33
CA THR A 81 -13.50 20.63 8.34
C THR A 81 -12.84 21.74 7.52
N GLU A 82 -12.00 22.58 8.11
CA GLU A 82 -11.22 23.60 7.38
C GLU A 82 -10.24 22.98 6.37
N ILE A 83 -9.64 21.83 6.70
CA ILE A 83 -8.61 21.17 5.87
C ILE A 83 -9.21 20.26 4.80
N PHE A 84 -10.19 19.44 5.17
CA PHE A 84 -10.73 18.37 4.32
C PHE A 84 -12.13 18.68 3.80
N ASP A 85 -12.77 19.74 4.28
CA ASP A 85 -14.13 20.13 3.89
C ASP A 85 -15.11 18.93 3.98
N GLU A 86 -16.06 18.85 3.05
CA GLU A 86 -16.99 17.75 2.88
C GLU A 86 -16.44 16.64 1.95
N ALA A 87 -15.11 16.55 1.79
CA ALA A 87 -14.48 15.54 0.95
C ALA A 87 -14.76 14.12 1.47
N THR A 88 -15.12 13.23 0.54
CA THR A 88 -15.34 11.82 0.83
C THR A 88 -14.11 11.00 0.50
N MET A 89 -13.96 9.85 1.17
CA MET A 89 -12.85 8.92 0.92
C MET A 89 -12.79 8.41 -0.54
N LEU A 90 -13.93 8.37 -1.25
CA LEU A 90 -14.01 7.86 -2.62
C LEU A 90 -13.82 8.93 -3.69
N ASP A 91 -14.07 10.21 -3.36
CA ASP A 91 -14.12 11.30 -4.34
C ASP A 91 -12.76 12.04 -4.50
N SER A 92 -11.65 11.47 -4.02
CA SER A 92 -10.32 12.09 -4.11
C SER A 92 -9.72 12.02 -5.51
N GLN A 93 -9.83 13.13 -6.26
CA GLN A 93 -9.31 13.25 -7.63
C GLN A 93 -7.81 12.99 -7.73
N TYR A 94 -7.01 13.52 -6.80
CA TYR A 94 -5.56 13.36 -6.83
C TYR A 94 -5.16 11.89 -6.63
N MET A 95 -5.71 11.23 -5.63
CA MET A 95 -5.46 9.80 -5.38
C MET A 95 -5.87 8.92 -6.57
N SER A 96 -7.03 9.18 -7.19
CA SER A 96 -7.44 8.50 -8.41
C SER A 96 -6.47 8.73 -9.57
N SER A 97 -5.92 9.94 -9.70
CA SER A 97 -4.98 10.28 -10.78
C SER A 97 -3.64 9.54 -10.69
N ILE A 98 -3.19 9.21 -9.47
CA ILE A 98 -1.94 8.47 -9.24
C ILE A 98 -2.17 6.97 -9.06
N GLY A 99 -3.44 6.52 -9.06
CA GLY A 99 -3.83 5.12 -8.91
C GLY A 99 -3.60 4.53 -7.52
N ALA A 100 -3.36 5.37 -6.51
CA ALA A 100 -3.09 4.94 -5.15
C ALA A 100 -4.38 4.59 -4.40
N ARG A 101 -4.26 3.75 -3.36
CA ARG A 101 -5.35 3.44 -2.44
C ARG A 101 -4.88 3.60 -1.01
N ILE A 102 -5.78 4.06 -0.15
CA ILE A 102 -5.49 4.26 1.26
C ILE A 102 -6.50 3.56 2.16
N GLY A 103 -6.07 3.22 3.37
CA GLY A 103 -6.92 2.61 4.40
C GLY A 103 -6.54 3.03 5.81
N LEU A 104 -7.55 3.29 6.63
CA LEU A 104 -7.42 3.83 7.97
C LEU A 104 -8.19 2.91 8.93
N PRO A 105 -7.54 2.25 9.90
CA PRO A 105 -8.25 1.48 10.90
C PRO A 105 -8.96 2.39 11.89
N VAL A 106 -10.16 1.96 12.27
CA VAL A 106 -10.99 2.54 13.31
C VAL A 106 -11.61 1.41 14.14
N VAL A 107 -11.95 1.65 15.40
CA VAL A 107 -12.55 0.62 16.26
C VAL A 107 -14.00 0.97 16.53
N ASP A 108 -14.92 0.03 16.30
CA ASP A 108 -16.34 0.24 16.63
C ASP A 108 -16.52 0.45 18.14
N ALA A 109 -17.16 1.54 18.55
CA ALA A 109 -17.30 1.89 19.96
C ALA A 109 -18.20 0.92 20.75
N ASN A 110 -19.09 0.19 20.06
CA ASN A 110 -20.03 -0.74 20.68
C ASN A 110 -19.49 -2.17 20.67
N THR A 111 -18.97 -2.63 19.54
CA THR A 111 -18.51 -4.03 19.39
C THR A 111 -17.04 -4.22 19.72
N LEU A 112 -16.25 -3.14 19.70
CA LEU A 112 -14.79 -3.15 19.80
C LEU A 112 -14.08 -3.88 18.64
N ASP A 113 -14.80 -4.11 17.54
CA ASP A 113 -14.22 -4.72 16.35
C ASP A 113 -13.40 -3.71 15.55
N THR A 114 -12.28 -4.17 14.99
CA THR A 114 -11.52 -3.40 14.00
C THR A 114 -12.34 -3.23 12.73
N CYS A 115 -12.50 -1.99 12.29
CA CYS A 115 -13.07 -1.61 11.02
C CYS A 115 -12.04 -0.83 10.19
N LEU A 116 -12.16 -0.87 8.86
CA LEU A 116 -11.31 -0.12 7.94
C LEU A 116 -12.16 0.90 7.17
N VAL A 117 -11.75 2.17 7.24
CA VAL A 117 -12.21 3.23 6.34
C VAL A 117 -11.25 3.30 5.17
N THR A 118 -11.74 3.08 3.96
CA THR A 118 -10.88 2.92 2.78
C THR A 118 -11.29 3.84 1.64
N SER A 119 -10.33 4.15 0.79
CA SER A 119 -10.55 4.98 -0.41
C SER A 119 -11.07 4.22 -1.62
N TYR A 120 -11.60 3.03 -1.35
CA TYR A 120 -12.18 2.07 -2.26
C TYR A 120 -13.24 1.31 -1.46
N ASN A 121 -14.31 0.83 -2.09
CA ASN A 121 -15.42 0.18 -1.39
C ASN A 121 -15.14 -1.29 -0.99
N GLY A 122 -13.90 -1.59 -0.62
CA GLY A 122 -13.39 -2.94 -0.38
C GLY A 122 -13.07 -3.69 -1.68
N ALA A 123 -12.04 -4.53 -1.64
CA ALA A 123 -11.79 -5.51 -2.69
C ALA A 123 -12.62 -6.77 -2.38
N ALA A 124 -13.86 -6.82 -2.85
CA ALA A 124 -14.60 -8.09 -2.83
C ALA A 124 -14.09 -8.94 -4.01
N PRO A 125 -13.63 -10.18 -3.78
CA PRO A 125 -13.60 -11.15 -4.86
C PRO A 125 -15.05 -11.42 -5.28
N THR A 126 -15.36 -11.24 -6.55
CA THR A 126 -16.56 -11.77 -7.21
C THR A 126 -16.47 -13.30 -7.39
N TYR A 127 -15.80 -13.99 -6.46
CA TYR A 127 -15.63 -15.44 -6.46
C TYR A 127 -16.37 -16.05 -5.26
N ASP A 128 -17.19 -17.03 -5.60
CA ASP A 128 -18.11 -17.82 -4.80
C ASP A 128 -17.83 -17.83 -3.29
N HIS A 129 -18.68 -17.10 -2.58
CA HIS A 129 -18.77 -16.99 -1.14
C HIS A 129 -19.24 -18.33 -0.55
N ASP A 130 -18.40 -19.03 0.21
CA ASP A 130 -18.90 -19.69 1.44
C ASP A 130 -17.84 -20.29 2.38
N THR A 131 -16.59 -20.50 1.96
CA THR A 131 -15.63 -21.26 2.79
C THR A 131 -14.54 -20.45 3.49
N CYS A 132 -14.22 -19.22 3.06
CA CYS A 132 -13.10 -18.45 3.63
C CYS A 132 -13.51 -17.20 4.45
N THR A 133 -14.75 -16.74 4.36
CA THR A 133 -15.18 -15.44 4.90
C THR A 133 -15.68 -15.43 6.35
N LYS A 134 -15.62 -16.54 7.09
CA LYS A 134 -16.16 -16.58 8.46
C LYS A 134 -15.22 -16.06 9.57
N ILE A 135 -13.95 -15.79 9.26
CA ILE A 135 -13.00 -15.24 10.25
C ILE A 135 -12.15 -14.15 9.59
N SER A 136 -12.75 -12.99 9.29
CA SER A 136 -11.97 -11.78 9.00
C SER A 136 -11.59 -11.09 10.30
N THR A 137 -10.32 -10.69 10.45
CA THR A 137 -9.85 -9.97 11.64
C THR A 137 -10.34 -8.52 11.71
N TYR A 138 -11.00 -8.03 10.65
CA TYR A 138 -11.58 -6.69 10.55
C TYR A 138 -12.73 -6.65 9.54
N ARG A 139 -13.50 -5.55 9.55
CA ARG A 139 -14.57 -5.25 8.58
C ARG A 139 -14.25 -3.99 7.78
N VAL A 140 -14.46 -3.98 6.46
CA VAL A 140 -14.34 -2.74 5.65
C VAL A 140 -15.66 -1.98 5.70
N LEU A 141 -15.63 -0.69 6.01
CA LEU A 141 -16.79 0.20 5.94
C LEU A 141 -16.99 0.63 4.49
N ARG A 142 -18.24 0.55 4.00
CA ARG A 142 -18.59 0.80 2.60
C ARG A 142 -19.53 1.98 2.47
N SER A 143 -19.27 2.87 1.51
CA SER A 143 -20.24 3.90 1.14
C SER A 143 -21.23 3.28 0.16
N GLU A 144 -22.38 2.82 0.65
CA GLU A 144 -23.41 2.15 -0.17
C GLU A 144 -24.40 3.14 -0.78
N ASP A 145 -24.68 4.25 -0.06
CA ASP A 145 -25.62 5.29 -0.46
C ASP A 145 -25.13 6.69 -0.07
N ALA A 146 -25.93 7.72 -0.38
CA ALA A 146 -25.60 9.11 -0.04
C ALA A 146 -25.58 9.39 1.47
N GLY A 147 -26.32 8.59 2.26
CA GLY A 147 -26.43 8.74 3.72
C GLY A 147 -25.33 8.04 4.51
N SER A 148 -24.58 7.14 3.87
CA SER A 148 -23.48 6.34 4.43
C SER A 148 -22.11 6.75 3.88
N LYS A 149 -22.04 7.94 3.26
CA LYS A 149 -20.78 8.51 2.75
C LYS A 149 -19.77 8.69 3.87
N LEU A 150 -18.63 8.01 3.72
CA LEU A 150 -17.49 8.12 4.61
C LEU A 150 -16.71 9.40 4.28
N ARG A 151 -16.83 10.39 5.17
CA ARG A 151 -16.12 11.66 5.05
C ARG A 151 -14.75 11.53 5.69
N ILE A 152 -13.78 12.25 5.13
CA ILE A 152 -12.40 12.19 5.60
C ILE A 152 -12.29 12.71 7.04
N LYS A 153 -13.04 13.77 7.36
CA LYS A 153 -13.04 14.38 8.71
C LYS A 153 -13.57 13.46 9.80
N ASP A 154 -14.40 12.48 9.46
CA ASP A 154 -15.04 11.60 10.44
C ASP A 154 -14.09 10.49 10.94
N ALA A 155 -12.95 10.27 10.27
CA ALA A 155 -11.96 9.25 10.61
C ALA A 155 -10.89 9.78 11.60
N TYR A 156 -11.33 10.20 12.79
CA TYR A 156 -10.45 10.84 13.79
C TYR A 156 -10.47 10.17 15.19
N PHE A 157 -9.52 10.57 16.04
CA PHE A 157 -9.14 10.01 17.34
C PHE A 157 -10.24 10.01 18.41
N THR A 158 -11.28 10.82 18.24
CA THR A 158 -12.41 10.91 19.18
C THR A 158 -13.51 9.96 18.75
N PRO A 159 -14.29 9.37 19.69
CA PRO A 159 -15.52 8.68 19.35
C PRO A 159 -16.39 9.55 18.42
N HIS A 160 -16.41 9.22 17.13
CA HIS A 160 -17.08 10.03 16.13
C HIS A 160 -18.16 9.21 15.44
N LYS A 161 -19.31 9.83 15.25
CA LYS A 161 -20.45 9.17 14.62
C LYS A 161 -20.33 9.28 13.11
N MET A 162 -20.01 8.17 12.46
CA MET A 162 -20.06 8.06 11.00
C MET A 162 -21.50 7.79 10.56
N PRO A 163 -22.11 8.67 9.75
CA PRO A 163 -23.46 8.48 9.24
C PRO A 163 -23.63 7.11 8.57
N GLY A 164 -24.71 6.40 8.90
CA GLY A 164 -24.99 5.06 8.36
C GLY A 164 -24.14 3.90 8.90
N HIS A 165 -23.06 4.17 9.65
CA HIS A 165 -22.11 3.12 10.08
C HIS A 165 -22.05 2.87 11.58
N GLY A 166 -22.13 3.92 12.40
CA GLY A 166 -22.00 3.79 13.86
C GLY A 166 -21.11 4.85 14.49
N THR A 167 -20.61 4.57 15.68
CA THR A 167 -19.63 5.43 16.39
C THR A 167 -18.31 4.70 16.46
N PHE A 168 -17.23 5.38 16.07
CA PHE A 168 -15.91 4.76 15.94
C PHE A 168 -14.86 5.52 16.73
N MET A 169 -13.86 4.79 17.23
CA MET A 169 -12.72 5.28 18.00
C MET A 169 -11.42 5.09 17.20
N ASP A 170 -10.32 5.67 17.71
CA ASP A 170 -8.99 5.53 17.12
C ASP A 170 -8.60 4.05 16.91
N GLY A 171 -8.15 3.73 15.69
CA GLY A 171 -7.56 2.44 15.34
C GLY A 171 -6.34 2.06 16.18
N GLY A 172 -5.70 2.98 16.88
CA GLY A 172 -4.59 2.71 17.80
C GLY A 172 -4.94 1.71 18.90
N LEU A 173 -6.23 1.62 19.27
CA LEU A 173 -6.74 0.64 20.24
C LEU A 173 -6.61 -0.81 19.76
N SER A 174 -6.68 -1.07 18.46
CA SER A 174 -6.59 -2.42 17.88
C SER A 174 -5.33 -2.62 17.06
N ASP A 175 -4.98 -1.65 16.21
CA ASP A 175 -4.03 -1.74 15.11
C ASP A 175 -3.14 -0.49 15.07
N ASN A 176 -2.47 -0.17 16.19
CA ASN A 176 -1.47 0.91 16.26
C ASN A 176 -0.36 0.82 15.20
N ASN A 177 -0.15 -0.36 14.61
CA ASN A 177 0.62 -0.52 13.40
C ASN A 177 -0.24 -1.27 12.35
N PRO A 178 -0.69 -0.61 11.28
CA PRO A 178 -1.65 -1.19 10.33
C PRO A 178 -1.01 -2.12 9.29
N CYS A 179 0.25 -2.53 9.46
CA CYS A 179 0.94 -3.28 8.42
C CYS A 179 0.27 -4.60 8.06
N MET A 180 -0.25 -5.34 9.04
CA MET A 180 -0.94 -6.60 8.76
C MET A 180 -2.23 -6.37 7.96
N LEU A 181 -2.99 -5.32 8.29
CA LEU A 181 -4.19 -4.91 7.54
C LEU A 181 -3.84 -4.55 6.09
N ALA A 182 -2.73 -3.83 5.87
CA ALA A 182 -2.26 -3.49 4.54
C ALA A 182 -1.87 -4.72 3.71
N VAL A 183 -1.19 -5.71 4.33
CA VAL A 183 -0.85 -6.98 3.66
C VAL A 183 -2.12 -7.77 3.30
N GLN A 184 -3.09 -7.85 4.21
CA GLN A 184 -4.36 -8.54 3.98
C GLN A 184 -5.16 -7.87 2.84
N GLU A 185 -5.20 -6.54 2.79
CA GLU A 185 -5.88 -5.82 1.71
C GLU A 185 -5.14 -5.93 0.38
N LEU A 186 -3.80 -5.93 0.36
CA LEU A 186 -3.02 -6.18 -0.85
C LEU A 186 -3.38 -7.54 -1.47
N GLN A 187 -3.44 -8.59 -0.65
CA GLN A 187 -3.81 -9.94 -1.10
C GLN A 187 -5.24 -10.02 -1.66
N LYS A 188 -6.18 -9.23 -1.12
CA LYS A 188 -7.55 -9.16 -1.65
C LYS A 188 -7.63 -8.39 -2.95
N MET A 189 -6.87 -7.30 -3.09
CA MET A 189 -6.85 -6.47 -4.30
C MET A 189 -6.14 -7.14 -5.47
N ALA A 190 -5.07 -7.88 -5.17
CA ALA A 190 -4.23 -8.52 -6.16
C ALA A 190 -3.93 -9.96 -5.72
N PRO A 191 -4.91 -10.88 -5.82
CA PRO A 191 -4.74 -12.26 -5.36
C PRO A 191 -3.65 -13.04 -6.11
N GLY A 192 -3.29 -12.61 -7.32
CA GLY A 192 -2.16 -13.15 -8.08
C GLY A 192 -0.79 -12.63 -7.64
N LEU A 193 -0.74 -11.61 -6.78
CA LEU A 193 0.48 -11.03 -6.25
C LEU A 193 0.81 -11.65 -4.89
N SER A 194 1.94 -12.35 -4.79
CA SER A 194 2.35 -13.01 -3.54
C SER A 194 2.81 -12.01 -2.47
N ARG A 195 3.44 -10.90 -2.88
CA ARG A 195 3.96 -9.83 -2.02
C ARG A 195 4.12 -8.53 -2.81
N ALA A 196 4.28 -7.41 -2.11
CA ALA A 196 4.72 -6.15 -2.70
C ALA A 196 6.20 -6.21 -3.13
N ASP A 197 6.59 -5.42 -4.14
CA ASP A 197 8.01 -5.21 -4.51
C ASP A 197 8.80 -4.64 -3.32
N HIS A 198 8.21 -3.64 -2.64
CA HIS A 198 8.70 -3.10 -1.37
C HIS A 198 7.52 -2.76 -0.44
N PHE A 199 7.71 -2.96 0.85
CA PHE A 199 6.78 -2.62 1.92
C PHE A 199 7.51 -1.77 2.96
N VAL A 200 6.98 -0.59 3.28
CA VAL A 200 7.63 0.35 4.18
C VAL A 200 6.71 0.68 5.36
N SER A 201 7.21 0.45 6.57
CA SER A 201 6.57 0.81 7.82
C SER A 201 7.33 1.94 8.49
N ILE A 202 6.65 3.06 8.77
CA ILE A 202 7.24 4.22 9.43
C ILE A 202 6.68 4.30 10.86
N GLY A 203 7.57 4.33 11.85
CA GLY A 203 7.24 4.50 13.26
C GLY A 203 7.34 5.97 13.71
N THR A 204 6.78 6.25 14.88
CA THR A 204 6.71 7.61 15.48
C THR A 204 7.81 7.87 16.51
N GLY A 205 8.83 7.02 16.58
CA GLY A 205 9.91 7.04 17.56
C GLY A 205 9.92 5.78 18.42
N ILE A 206 11.12 5.38 18.87
CA ILE A 206 11.32 4.33 19.87
C ILE A 206 12.38 4.78 20.87
N SER A 207 12.12 4.58 22.16
CA SER A 207 13.10 4.86 23.21
C SER A 207 14.26 3.85 23.14
N THR A 208 15.50 4.32 23.14
CA THR A 208 16.70 3.46 23.18
C THR A 208 17.09 3.05 24.61
N THR A 209 16.57 3.75 25.62
CA THR A 209 16.69 3.33 27.01
C THR A 209 15.76 2.16 27.26
N LYS A 210 16.31 0.95 27.38
CA LYS A 210 15.62 -0.12 28.08
C LYS A 210 15.18 0.46 29.41
N GLU A 211 13.88 0.41 29.70
CA GLU A 211 13.41 0.47 31.07
C GLU A 211 14.10 -0.68 31.81
N VAL A 212 15.28 -0.43 32.40
CA VAL A 212 15.53 -0.98 33.72
C VAL A 212 14.38 -0.38 34.49
N ALA A 213 13.33 -1.18 34.71
CA ALA A 213 12.19 -0.79 35.51
C ALA A 213 12.77 -0.08 36.71
N LYS A 214 12.69 1.25 36.72
CA LYS A 214 12.85 1.99 37.97
C LYS A 214 11.72 1.37 38.76
N ALA A 215 12.10 0.56 39.75
CA ALA A 215 11.21 0.26 40.84
C ALA A 215 10.84 1.64 41.35
N ASP A 216 9.72 2.16 40.85
CA ASP A 216 9.15 3.39 41.34
C ASP A 216 8.90 3.08 42.80
N VAL A 217 9.76 3.63 43.65
CA VAL A 217 9.51 3.75 45.08
C VAL A 217 8.41 4.82 45.20
N TYR A 218 7.21 4.47 44.71
CA TYR A 218 6.00 5.12 45.17
C TYR A 218 5.82 4.71 46.63
N PRO A 219 5.49 5.64 47.55
CA PRO A 219 5.09 5.25 48.89
C PRO A 219 3.83 4.40 48.76
N SER A 220 4.00 3.10 48.99
CA SER A 220 3.00 2.05 48.97
C SER A 220 2.04 2.19 50.17
N LEU A 221 1.34 3.32 50.28
CA LEU A 221 0.52 3.62 51.46
C LEU A 221 -0.92 4.05 51.17
N LEU A 222 -1.37 4.26 49.92
CA LEU A 222 -2.76 4.70 49.69
C LEU A 222 -3.55 4.03 48.55
N PHE A 223 -2.93 3.29 47.63
CA PHE A 223 -3.69 2.50 46.64
C PHE A 223 -3.00 1.15 46.40
N GLY A 224 -3.65 0.07 46.87
CA GLY A 224 -3.15 -1.29 46.70
C GLY A 224 -2.99 -1.67 45.23
N ASN A 225 -2.05 -2.59 44.96
CA ASN A 225 -1.81 -3.20 43.65
C ASN A 225 -3.11 -3.78 43.07
N SER A 226 -3.82 -2.98 42.29
CA SER A 226 -5.10 -3.40 41.69
C SER A 226 -4.84 -4.18 40.41
N SER A 227 -5.46 -5.35 40.28
CA SER A 227 -5.41 -6.18 39.07
C SER A 227 -5.81 -5.40 37.81
N LEU A 228 -6.73 -4.43 37.94
CA LEU A 228 -7.16 -3.56 36.84
C LEU A 228 -6.02 -2.69 36.28
N GLN A 229 -5.17 -2.13 37.14
CA GLN A 229 -4.02 -1.34 36.66
C GLN A 229 -3.03 -2.22 35.90
N GLN A 230 -2.80 -3.45 36.36
CA GLN A 230 -1.94 -4.41 35.66
C GLN A 230 -2.56 -4.84 34.33
N THR A 231 -3.87 -5.11 34.28
CA THR A 231 -4.58 -5.43 33.04
C THR A 231 -4.54 -4.29 32.03
N VAL A 232 -4.73 -3.05 32.47
CA VAL A 232 -4.62 -1.86 31.60
C VAL A 232 -3.19 -1.71 31.09
N ARG A 233 -2.18 -1.81 31.97
CA ARG A 233 -0.76 -1.77 31.57
C ARG A 233 -0.43 -2.86 30.54
N HIS A 234 -0.90 -4.08 30.76
CA HIS A 234 -0.71 -5.21 29.84
C HIS A 234 -1.40 -4.94 28.49
N TYR A 235 -2.68 -4.55 28.48
CA TYR A 235 -3.39 -4.20 27.26
C TYR A 235 -2.64 -3.12 26.45
N TRP A 236 -2.06 -2.16 27.16
CA TRP A 236 -1.29 -1.09 26.55
C TRP A 236 0.02 -1.56 25.94
N SER A 237 0.83 -2.33 26.68
CA SER A 237 2.08 -2.89 26.16
C SER A 237 1.84 -3.82 24.97
N GLU A 238 0.69 -4.50 24.92
CA GLU A 238 0.33 -5.38 23.81
C GLU A 238 -0.18 -4.60 22.57
N ASN A 239 -1.02 -3.58 22.77
CA ASN A 239 -1.72 -2.94 21.65
C ASN A 239 -1.09 -1.66 21.14
N PHE A 240 -0.32 -0.94 21.97
CA PHE A 240 0.30 0.33 21.59
C PHE A 240 1.78 0.19 21.21
N ASP A 241 2.36 -1.02 21.24
CA ASP A 241 3.70 -1.27 20.74
C ASP A 241 3.69 -1.61 19.24
N GLY A 242 3.89 -0.57 18.42
CA GLY A 242 3.93 -0.72 16.96
C GLY A 242 5.14 -1.52 16.45
N ASP A 243 6.26 -1.54 17.18
CA ASP A 243 7.44 -2.32 16.80
C ASP A 243 7.26 -3.79 17.12
N LYS A 244 6.59 -4.11 18.25
CA LYS A 244 6.17 -5.49 18.54
C LYS A 244 5.25 -6.04 17.47
N LYS A 245 4.22 -5.29 17.07
CA LYS A 245 3.29 -5.70 15.98
C LYS A 245 4.01 -5.92 14.67
N PHE A 246 4.94 -5.02 14.31
CA PHE A 246 5.78 -5.17 13.13
C PHE A 246 6.66 -6.42 13.20
N ALA A 247 7.31 -6.67 14.34
CA ALA A 247 8.18 -7.82 14.55
C ALA A 247 7.41 -9.15 14.44
N ILE A 248 6.20 -9.23 15.00
CA ILE A 248 5.33 -10.41 14.87
C ILE A 248 4.97 -10.64 13.40
N MET A 249 4.52 -9.60 12.69
CA MET A 249 4.23 -9.70 11.25
C MET A 249 5.45 -10.18 10.46
N ARG A 250 6.63 -9.58 10.71
CA ARG A 250 7.88 -9.98 10.07
C ARG A 250 8.20 -11.45 10.31
N GLN A 251 8.00 -11.97 11.52
CA GLN A 251 8.21 -13.39 11.83
C GLN A 251 7.24 -14.29 11.08
N ILE A 252 5.95 -13.92 11.00
CA ILE A 252 4.93 -14.65 10.24
C ILE A 252 5.30 -14.70 8.75
N LEU A 253 5.67 -13.57 8.16
CA LEU A 253 6.08 -13.49 6.75
C LEU A 253 7.36 -14.28 6.49
N ALA A 254 8.31 -14.23 7.42
CA ALA A 254 9.57 -14.97 7.32
C ALA A 254 9.35 -16.48 7.37
N ALA A 255 8.40 -16.97 8.18
CA ALA A 255 8.08 -18.38 8.28
C ALA A 255 7.56 -18.97 6.95
N SER A 256 6.90 -18.14 6.14
CA SER A 256 6.34 -18.54 4.83
C SER A 256 7.25 -18.22 3.64
N SER A 257 8.42 -17.60 3.87
CA SER A 257 9.33 -17.17 2.81
C SER A 257 10.49 -18.16 2.61
N PRO A 258 10.85 -18.56 1.38
CA PRO A 258 11.97 -19.47 1.11
C PRO A 258 13.32 -19.00 1.68
N GLY A 259 13.51 -17.69 1.86
CA GLY A 259 14.72 -17.07 2.42
C GLY A 259 14.64 -16.73 3.91
N GLY A 260 13.58 -17.16 4.60
CA GLY A 260 13.36 -16.85 6.01
C GLY A 260 13.36 -15.34 6.28
N CYS A 261 14.00 -14.94 7.37
CA CYS A 261 14.12 -13.53 7.74
C CYS A 261 14.91 -12.69 6.72
N ALA A 262 16.00 -13.23 6.18
CA ALA A 262 16.86 -12.49 5.24
C ALA A 262 16.11 -12.15 3.95
N GLY A 263 15.33 -13.11 3.42
CA GLY A 263 14.50 -12.87 2.23
C GLY A 263 13.33 -11.91 2.47
N VAL A 264 12.90 -11.72 3.73
CA VAL A 264 11.89 -10.72 4.09
C VAL A 264 12.50 -9.32 4.18
N ASP A 265 13.69 -9.19 4.75
CA ASP A 265 14.35 -7.89 4.97
C ASP A 265 14.76 -7.17 3.66
N GLU A 266 14.81 -7.89 2.53
CA GLU A 266 15.08 -7.28 1.21
C GLU A 266 13.96 -6.32 0.77
N TRP A 267 12.71 -6.65 1.08
CA TRP A 267 11.53 -5.91 0.62
C TRP A 267 10.71 -5.31 1.77
N LEU A 268 10.85 -5.81 3.00
CA LEU A 268 10.14 -5.30 4.17
C LEU A 268 11.04 -4.35 4.99
N HIS A 269 10.69 -3.07 5.03
CA HIS A 269 11.49 -2.01 5.63
C HIS A 269 10.77 -1.40 6.85
N ARG A 270 11.46 -1.27 7.98
CA ARG A 270 10.98 -0.51 9.16
C ARG A 270 11.90 0.67 9.41
N PHE A 271 11.33 1.87 9.35
CA PHE A 271 12.01 3.09 9.75
C PHE A 271 11.36 3.61 11.01
N ASN A 272 12.07 3.51 12.13
CA ASN A 272 11.65 4.10 13.39
C ASN A 272 12.82 4.90 13.98
N LEU A 273 12.56 6.12 14.45
CA LEU A 273 13.61 6.99 14.97
C LEU A 273 14.04 6.50 16.36
N PRO A 274 15.30 6.08 16.56
CA PRO A 274 15.81 5.89 17.91
C PRO A 274 15.89 7.24 18.63
N VAL A 275 15.23 7.36 19.77
CA VAL A 275 15.24 8.54 20.62
C VAL A 275 15.91 8.17 21.95
N ASP A 276 16.97 8.92 22.29
CA ASP A 276 17.66 8.75 23.57
C ASP A 276 16.79 9.25 24.72
N GLY A 277 16.65 8.39 25.74
CA GLY A 277 15.86 8.69 26.94
C GLY A 277 14.37 8.39 26.78
N GLU A 278 13.57 8.94 27.70
CA GLU A 278 12.11 8.81 27.67
C GLU A 278 11.53 9.57 26.47
N LEU A 279 10.52 8.97 25.83
CA LEU A 279 9.80 9.63 24.74
C LEU A 279 8.98 10.80 25.30
N PRO A 280 8.87 11.91 24.56
CA PRO A 280 8.01 13.02 24.98
C PRO A 280 6.55 12.58 25.02
N ASP A 281 5.76 13.29 25.83
CA ASP A 281 4.33 13.07 25.90
C ASP A 281 3.66 13.31 24.53
N LEU A 282 2.60 12.56 24.22
CA LEU A 282 1.90 12.63 22.94
C LEU A 282 1.38 14.04 22.63
N ALA A 283 1.03 14.83 23.64
CA ALA A 283 0.52 16.18 23.50
C ALA A 283 1.63 17.26 23.57
N ASP A 284 2.91 16.88 23.73
CA ASP A 284 4.01 17.83 23.84
C ASP A 284 4.43 18.42 22.48
N THR A 285 3.74 19.48 22.10
CA THR A 285 4.02 20.23 20.86
C THR A 285 5.38 20.95 20.87
N SER A 286 6.02 21.12 22.03
CA SER A 286 7.32 21.78 22.12
C SER A 286 8.46 20.88 21.62
N ALA A 287 8.31 19.57 21.76
CA ALA A 287 9.28 18.57 21.31
C ALA A 287 9.27 18.34 19.79
N MET A 288 8.23 18.78 19.06
CA MET A 288 8.08 18.50 17.62
C MET A 288 9.27 18.97 16.78
N GLY A 289 9.79 20.17 17.07
CA GLY A 289 10.91 20.75 16.33
C GLY A 289 12.20 19.95 16.47
N SER A 290 12.54 19.57 17.72
CA SER A 290 13.75 18.80 17.99
C SER A 290 13.65 17.37 17.47
N LEU A 291 12.47 16.74 17.56
CA LEU A 291 12.23 15.42 16.96
C LEU A 291 12.37 15.45 15.43
N ALA A 292 11.84 16.48 14.77
CA ALA A 292 11.96 16.62 13.32
C ALA A 292 13.42 16.79 12.88
N GLU A 293 14.23 17.56 13.63
CA GLU A 293 15.65 17.73 13.36
C GLU A 293 16.44 16.44 13.57
N LYS A 294 16.16 15.70 14.66
CA LYS A 294 16.74 14.37 14.91
C LYS A 294 16.39 13.40 13.79
N ALA A 295 15.12 13.32 13.39
CA ALA A 295 14.66 12.47 12.29
C ALA A 295 15.38 12.80 10.99
N ARG A 296 15.46 14.10 10.63
CA ARG A 296 16.16 14.56 9.43
C ARG A 296 17.62 14.14 9.46
N SER A 297 18.33 14.41 10.56
CA SER A 297 19.75 14.09 10.70
C SER A 297 20.01 12.58 10.60
N TYR A 298 19.16 11.77 11.23
CA TYR A 298 19.28 10.31 11.25
C TYR A 298 19.01 9.67 9.89
N PHE A 299 17.90 10.04 9.23
CA PHE A 299 17.47 9.37 8.00
C PHE A 299 18.16 9.90 6.73
N THR A 300 18.65 11.15 6.71
CA THR A 300 19.35 11.71 5.53
C THR A 300 20.61 10.93 5.17
N VAL A 301 21.32 10.41 6.18
CA VAL A 301 22.56 9.64 5.98
C VAL A 301 22.32 8.14 5.86
N SER A 302 21.08 7.67 6.04
CA SER A 302 20.74 6.25 6.05
C SER A 302 20.94 5.59 4.68
N PRO A 303 21.84 4.59 4.56
CA PRO A 303 22.00 3.82 3.32
C PRO A 303 20.73 3.08 2.91
N ALA A 304 19.92 2.63 3.88
CA ALA A 304 18.66 1.92 3.60
C ALA A 304 17.62 2.84 2.96
N VAL A 305 17.49 4.09 3.45
CA VAL A 305 16.60 5.10 2.84
C VAL A 305 17.07 5.44 1.43
N ARG A 306 18.38 5.59 1.23
CA ARG A 306 18.95 5.81 -0.11
C ARG A 306 18.65 4.64 -1.04
N ALA A 307 18.92 3.41 -0.61
CA ALA A 307 18.63 2.20 -1.39
C ALA A 307 17.16 2.09 -1.80
N LEU A 308 16.24 2.38 -0.88
CA LEU A 308 14.81 2.43 -1.18
C LEU A 308 14.47 3.53 -2.21
N ALA A 309 15.06 4.72 -2.09
CA ALA A 309 14.83 5.80 -3.04
C ALA A 309 15.31 5.45 -4.46
N ASP A 310 16.42 4.72 -4.58
CA ASP A 310 16.90 4.24 -5.88
C ASP A 310 16.04 3.10 -6.42
N ALA A 311 15.60 2.17 -5.57
CA ALA A 311 14.64 1.13 -5.94
C ALA A 311 13.35 1.77 -6.48
N ALA A 312 12.84 2.83 -5.84
CA ALA A 312 11.65 3.55 -6.29
C ALA A 312 11.80 4.15 -7.70
N LEU A 313 13.03 4.50 -8.14
CA LEU A 313 13.29 4.91 -9.52
C LEU A 313 13.14 3.72 -10.49
N ALA A 314 13.68 2.56 -10.15
CA ALA A 314 13.57 1.35 -10.98
C ALA A 314 12.13 0.82 -11.05
N LEU A 315 11.40 0.83 -9.93
CA LEU A 315 9.99 0.43 -9.83
C LEU A 315 9.02 1.41 -10.53
N SER A 316 9.50 2.58 -10.96
CA SER A 316 8.74 3.46 -11.83
C SER A 316 8.57 2.88 -13.24
N PHE A 317 9.28 1.78 -13.55
CA PHE A 317 9.22 1.08 -14.82
C PHE A 317 8.67 -0.32 -14.67
N TYR A 318 8.02 -0.79 -15.74
CA TYR A 318 7.51 -2.16 -15.88
C TYR A 318 7.66 -2.61 -17.34
N PHE A 319 7.52 -3.90 -17.58
CA PHE A 319 7.60 -4.47 -18.92
C PHE A 319 6.22 -4.99 -19.34
N GLU A 320 5.80 -4.64 -20.55
CA GLU A 320 4.59 -5.19 -21.19
C GLU A 320 4.93 -5.84 -22.53
N LEU A 321 4.09 -6.77 -22.96
CA LEU A 321 4.19 -7.34 -24.30
C LEU A 321 3.59 -6.33 -25.28
N ARG A 322 4.15 -6.27 -26.49
CA ARG A 322 3.64 -5.34 -27.48
C ARG A 322 2.20 -5.73 -27.86
N PRO A 323 1.23 -4.81 -27.80
CA PRO A 323 -0.14 -5.11 -28.19
C PRO A 323 -0.22 -5.71 -29.59
N GLY A 324 -0.96 -6.81 -29.73
CA GLY A 324 -1.15 -7.51 -31.00
C GLY A 324 0.06 -8.32 -31.50
N ARG A 325 1.12 -8.49 -30.68
CA ARG A 325 2.26 -9.36 -31.02
C ARG A 325 2.52 -10.40 -29.95
N MET A 326 2.06 -11.62 -30.22
CA MET A 326 2.38 -12.79 -29.40
C MET A 326 3.84 -13.22 -29.55
N PRO A 327 4.42 -13.88 -28.52
CA PRO A 327 5.69 -14.59 -28.64
C PRO A 327 5.68 -15.57 -29.83
N MET A 328 6.68 -15.45 -30.71
CA MET A 328 6.79 -16.28 -31.91
C MET A 328 7.82 -17.39 -31.69
N TYR A 329 7.44 -18.65 -31.90
CA TYR A 329 8.38 -19.76 -31.80
C TYR A 329 9.18 -19.94 -33.09
N GLU A 330 10.48 -19.69 -33.04
CA GLU A 330 11.39 -19.82 -34.17
C GLU A 330 12.70 -20.48 -33.76
N ARG A 331 13.10 -21.53 -34.51
CA ARG A 331 14.40 -22.22 -34.38
C ARG A 331 14.73 -22.63 -32.94
N GLY A 332 13.78 -23.24 -32.24
CA GLY A 332 14.01 -23.80 -30.90
C GLY A 332 13.78 -22.82 -29.73
N SER A 333 13.26 -21.62 -29.99
CA SER A 333 13.12 -20.56 -28.99
C SER A 333 11.95 -19.63 -29.32
N TYR A 334 11.40 -18.96 -28.31
CA TYR A 334 10.45 -17.88 -28.50
C TYR A 334 11.17 -16.53 -28.67
N ILE A 335 10.71 -15.75 -29.64
CA ILE A 335 11.07 -14.35 -29.85
C ILE A 335 9.91 -13.50 -29.35
N CYS A 336 10.19 -12.65 -28.37
CA CYS A 336 9.20 -11.81 -27.70
C CYS A 336 9.51 -10.34 -27.97
N TYR A 337 8.49 -9.61 -28.39
CA TYR A 337 8.55 -8.16 -28.59
C TYR A 337 7.77 -7.47 -27.49
N GLY A 338 8.44 -6.63 -26.71
CA GLY A 338 7.83 -5.89 -25.62
C GLY A 338 8.25 -4.44 -25.58
N LEU A 339 7.70 -3.74 -24.59
CA LEU A 339 7.98 -2.35 -24.29
C LEU A 339 8.31 -2.26 -22.80
N ILE A 340 9.42 -1.58 -22.47
CA ILE A 340 9.60 -1.05 -21.12
C ILE A 340 8.83 0.26 -21.07
N ARG A 341 7.92 0.36 -20.11
CA ARG A 341 7.03 1.50 -19.88
C ARG A 341 7.34 2.15 -18.55
N CYS A 342 6.98 3.43 -18.43
CA CYS A 342 6.95 4.12 -17.16
C CYS A 342 5.51 4.23 -16.67
N ARG A 343 5.28 4.00 -15.37
CA ARG A 343 3.94 4.15 -14.75
C ARG A 343 3.47 5.60 -14.71
N ILE A 344 4.39 6.56 -14.81
CA ILE A 344 4.09 7.99 -14.74
C ILE A 344 3.75 8.49 -16.14
N PRO A 345 2.55 9.06 -16.34
CA PRO A 345 2.15 9.59 -17.64
C PRO A 345 3.08 10.71 -18.10
N GLY A 346 3.38 10.76 -19.40
CA GLY A 346 4.18 11.81 -20.01
C GLY A 346 3.62 13.23 -19.84
N THR A 347 2.31 13.33 -19.63
CA THR A 347 1.61 14.59 -19.33
C THR A 347 1.81 15.07 -17.89
N SER A 348 2.27 14.20 -16.98
CA SER A 348 2.52 14.57 -15.60
C SER A 348 3.78 15.43 -15.46
N PRO A 349 3.76 16.54 -14.71
CA PRO A 349 4.96 17.31 -14.38
C PRO A 349 6.03 16.49 -13.63
N ALA A 350 5.65 15.36 -13.02
CA ALA A 350 6.59 14.45 -12.35
C ALA A 350 7.45 13.68 -13.36
N PHE A 351 6.93 13.41 -14.56
CA PHE A 351 7.61 12.64 -15.59
C PHE A 351 8.89 13.30 -16.08
N SER A 352 8.84 14.59 -16.43
CA SER A 352 10.02 15.32 -16.91
C SER A 352 11.14 15.37 -15.85
N LYS A 353 10.76 15.55 -14.57
CA LYS A 353 11.70 15.51 -13.45
C LYS A 353 12.32 14.13 -13.25
N LEU A 354 11.54 13.06 -13.43
CA LEU A 354 12.04 11.69 -13.37
C LEU A 354 13.04 11.43 -14.51
N MET A 355 12.68 11.78 -15.75
CA MET A 355 13.56 11.60 -16.91
C MET A 355 14.88 12.38 -16.75
N GLN A 356 14.81 13.65 -16.33
CA GLN A 356 16.00 14.45 -16.07
C GLN A 356 16.90 13.80 -15.02
N LYS A 357 16.33 13.35 -13.90
CA LYS A 357 17.09 12.68 -12.83
C LYS A 357 17.74 11.38 -13.32
N LEU A 358 17.09 10.63 -14.20
CA LEU A 358 17.64 9.39 -14.76
C LEU A 358 18.77 9.68 -15.75
N ASP A 359 18.64 10.73 -16.55
CA ASP A 359 19.68 11.20 -17.45
C ASP A 359 20.91 11.66 -16.66
N ASP A 360 20.72 12.42 -15.57
CA ASP A 360 21.79 12.84 -14.64
C ASP A 360 22.49 11.65 -13.94
N LEU A 361 21.82 10.51 -13.86
CA LEU A 361 22.33 9.27 -13.25
C LEU A 361 22.85 8.26 -14.28
N ASP A 362 23.04 8.65 -15.54
CA ASP A 362 23.46 7.78 -16.65
C ASP A 362 22.65 6.47 -16.71
N ALA A 363 21.36 6.56 -16.41
CA ALA A 363 20.54 5.38 -16.21
C ALA A 363 20.42 4.57 -17.52
N THR A 364 20.50 3.24 -17.42
CA THR A 364 20.44 2.32 -18.58
C THR A 364 19.70 1.04 -18.24
N PHE A 365 18.96 0.47 -19.20
CA PHE A 365 18.29 -0.82 -19.00
C PHE A 365 19.20 -1.99 -19.35
N GLN A 366 19.15 -3.02 -18.51
CA GLN A 366 19.83 -4.30 -18.69
C GLN A 366 18.80 -5.43 -18.74
N ILE A 367 18.94 -6.34 -19.69
CA ILE A 367 18.02 -7.45 -19.91
C ILE A 367 18.83 -8.73 -19.99
N GLN A 368 18.53 -9.72 -19.15
CA GLN A 368 19.30 -10.97 -19.07
C GLN A 368 20.81 -10.71 -18.92
N LYS A 369 21.17 -9.74 -18.07
CA LYS A 369 22.55 -9.23 -17.86
C LYS A 369 23.21 -8.57 -19.08
N GLN A 370 22.53 -8.44 -20.21
CA GLN A 370 23.03 -7.72 -21.38
C GLN A 370 22.55 -6.27 -21.36
N LEU A 371 23.46 -5.34 -21.63
CA LEU A 371 23.10 -3.93 -21.75
C LEU A 371 22.27 -3.72 -23.02
N CYS A 372 21.18 -2.96 -22.90
CA CYS A 372 20.48 -2.47 -24.08
C CYS A 372 21.44 -1.54 -24.85
N ALA A 373 21.89 -1.98 -26.03
CA ALA A 373 23.01 -1.40 -26.79
C ALA A 373 22.86 0.07 -27.24
N SER A 374 21.73 0.72 -26.95
CA SER A 374 21.53 2.12 -27.30
C SER A 374 22.15 3.04 -26.22
N ARG A 375 22.94 4.00 -26.69
CA ARG A 375 23.49 5.14 -25.92
C ARG A 375 22.51 6.31 -25.80
N ASP A 376 21.28 6.15 -26.28
CA ASP A 376 20.29 7.22 -26.26
C ASP A 376 19.81 7.46 -24.83
N THR A 377 19.61 8.73 -24.48
CA THR A 377 19.16 9.16 -23.15
C THR A 377 17.75 8.63 -22.85
N MET A 378 17.35 8.56 -21.58
CA MET A 378 16.02 8.06 -21.22
C MET A 378 14.91 8.93 -21.81
N SER A 379 15.16 10.24 -21.84
CA SER A 379 14.27 11.26 -22.40
C SER A 379 13.93 11.10 -23.89
N THR A 380 14.67 10.30 -24.68
CA THR A 380 14.39 10.13 -26.12
C THR A 380 13.35 9.05 -26.43
N TRP A 381 13.05 8.16 -25.48
CA TRP A 381 12.19 7.00 -25.71
C TRP A 381 10.71 7.33 -25.47
N LEU A 382 10.16 8.25 -26.25
CA LEU A 382 8.78 8.71 -26.12
C LEU A 382 7.89 8.17 -27.24
N ASP A 383 6.68 7.76 -26.88
CA ASP A 383 5.63 7.44 -27.84
C ASP A 383 4.92 8.72 -28.34
N ARG A 384 3.99 8.55 -29.28
CA ARG A 384 3.23 9.67 -29.89
C ARG A 384 2.43 10.50 -28.89
N HIS A 385 2.19 9.98 -27.69
CA HIS A 385 1.44 10.64 -26.62
C HIS A 385 2.37 11.24 -25.56
N GLY A 386 3.69 11.19 -25.78
CA GLY A 386 4.71 11.68 -24.85
C GLY A 386 5.01 10.73 -23.71
N ASN A 387 4.49 9.50 -23.70
CA ASN A 387 4.79 8.53 -22.64
C ASN A 387 6.08 7.78 -22.93
N PHE A 388 6.78 7.35 -21.88
CA PHE A 388 7.95 6.50 -22.04
C PHE A 388 7.60 5.14 -22.65
N GLY A 389 8.36 4.71 -23.64
CA GLY A 389 8.19 3.43 -24.32
C GLY A 389 9.46 2.99 -25.02
N LYS A 390 10.29 2.19 -24.35
CA LYS A 390 11.50 1.62 -24.94
C LYS A 390 11.22 0.23 -25.53
N PRO A 391 11.34 0.03 -26.85
CA PRO A 391 11.15 -1.27 -27.46
C PRO A 391 12.26 -2.24 -27.09
N VAL A 392 11.86 -3.47 -26.83
CA VAL A 392 12.73 -4.56 -26.44
C VAL A 392 12.38 -5.81 -27.26
N CYS A 393 13.41 -6.51 -27.71
CA CYS A 393 13.30 -7.83 -28.30
C CYS A 393 14.13 -8.81 -27.47
N VAL A 394 13.49 -9.87 -26.95
CA VAL A 394 14.16 -10.90 -26.14
C VAL A 394 13.89 -12.27 -26.75
N ARG A 395 14.90 -13.13 -26.72
CA ARG A 395 14.80 -14.53 -27.12
C ARG A 395 14.90 -15.43 -25.89
N VAL A 396 13.94 -16.32 -25.70
CA VAL A 396 13.91 -17.28 -24.58
C VAL A 396 13.64 -18.70 -25.05
N PRO A 397 14.17 -19.73 -24.37
CA PRO A 397 13.90 -21.12 -24.73
C PRO A 397 12.45 -21.54 -24.43
N SER A 398 11.82 -20.94 -23.42
CA SER A 398 10.48 -21.28 -22.93
C SER A 398 9.72 -20.03 -22.48
N LEU A 399 8.38 -20.03 -22.57
CA LEU A 399 7.56 -18.95 -22.04
C LEU A 399 7.55 -18.88 -20.50
N ASN A 400 7.94 -19.98 -19.84
CA ASN A 400 8.11 -20.04 -18.39
C ASN A 400 9.52 -19.61 -17.95
N GLU A 401 10.41 -19.30 -18.88
CA GLU A 401 11.75 -18.81 -18.55
C GLU A 401 11.65 -17.46 -17.84
N GLU A 402 12.38 -17.32 -16.74
CA GLU A 402 12.50 -16.04 -16.03
C GLU A 402 13.35 -15.07 -16.83
N VAL A 403 12.79 -13.90 -17.09
CA VAL A 403 13.42 -12.77 -17.77
C VAL A 403 13.66 -11.66 -16.76
N ASP A 404 14.93 -11.43 -16.51
CA ASP A 404 15.42 -10.38 -15.64
C ASP A 404 15.58 -9.08 -16.44
N VAL A 405 14.87 -8.03 -16.01
CA VAL A 405 14.89 -6.68 -16.58
C VAL A 405 15.22 -5.72 -15.44
N ARG A 406 16.32 -4.99 -15.61
CA ARG A 406 16.87 -4.13 -14.56
C ARG A 406 17.18 -2.74 -15.05
N LEU A 407 17.08 -1.78 -14.15
CA LEU A 407 17.59 -0.43 -14.31
C LEU A 407 18.96 -0.34 -13.63
N ARG A 408 19.98 -0.01 -14.42
CA ARG A 408 21.31 0.34 -13.93
C ARG A 408 21.40 1.84 -13.77
N LEU A 409 21.78 2.30 -12.58
CA LEU A 409 22.07 3.69 -12.24
C LEU A 409 23.59 3.89 -12.13
N HIS A 410 24.04 5.15 -12.08
CA HIS A 410 25.42 5.52 -11.85
C HIS A 410 26.04 4.80 -10.63
N GLY A 411 27.32 4.41 -10.73
CA GLY A 411 28.02 3.66 -9.69
C GLY A 411 27.73 2.15 -9.67
N ASP A 412 27.34 1.58 -10.82
CA ASP A 412 27.06 0.15 -11.03
C ASP A 412 25.93 -0.43 -10.16
N ARG A 413 24.98 0.43 -9.78
CA ARG A 413 23.82 0.03 -8.98
C ARG A 413 22.75 -0.49 -9.91
N VAL A 414 22.50 -1.79 -9.85
CA VAL A 414 21.58 -2.49 -10.74
C VAL A 414 20.37 -2.96 -9.94
N LEU A 415 19.19 -2.46 -10.28
CA LEU A 415 17.93 -2.68 -9.55
C LEU A 415 16.88 -3.28 -10.48
N PRO A 416 16.07 -4.26 -10.01
CA PRO A 416 14.98 -4.79 -10.81
C PRO A 416 13.91 -3.71 -11.06
N ILE A 417 13.30 -3.74 -12.24
CA ILE A 417 12.05 -3.01 -12.48
C ILE A 417 10.88 -3.77 -11.84
N SER A 418 9.69 -3.16 -11.79
CA SER A 418 8.54 -3.80 -11.15
C SER A 418 8.20 -5.15 -11.80
N ALA A 419 7.84 -6.13 -10.96
CA ALA A 419 7.56 -7.51 -11.34
C ALA A 419 8.71 -8.29 -12.00
N SER A 420 9.96 -7.79 -11.95
CA SER A 420 11.13 -8.51 -12.42
C SER A 420 11.77 -9.36 -11.30
N PRO A 421 12.22 -10.61 -11.57
CA PRO A 421 12.14 -11.33 -12.84
C PRO A 421 10.70 -11.71 -13.22
N LEU A 422 10.41 -11.64 -14.53
CA LEU A 422 9.08 -11.92 -15.08
C LEU A 422 9.10 -13.14 -15.98
N THR A 423 7.94 -13.74 -16.25
CA THR A 423 7.81 -14.77 -17.29
C THR A 423 6.87 -14.29 -18.38
N PHE A 424 7.13 -14.67 -19.63
CA PHE A 424 6.22 -14.30 -20.72
C PHE A 424 4.86 -14.94 -20.59
N LYS A 425 4.78 -16.15 -20.03
CA LYS A 425 3.50 -16.76 -19.67
C LYS A 425 2.73 -15.88 -18.68
N GLY A 426 3.38 -15.44 -17.59
CA GLY A 426 2.74 -14.55 -16.62
C GLY A 426 2.30 -13.22 -17.24
N LEU A 427 3.08 -12.65 -18.17
CA LEU A 427 2.69 -11.44 -18.89
C LEU A 427 1.50 -11.64 -19.83
N ILE A 428 1.41 -12.78 -20.52
CA ILE A 428 0.27 -13.13 -21.37
C ILE A 428 -1.00 -13.20 -20.52
N ASP A 429 -0.92 -13.89 -19.38
CA ASP A 429 -2.04 -14.07 -18.45
C ASP A 429 -2.47 -12.70 -17.87
N LEU A 430 -1.52 -11.88 -17.40
CA LEU A 430 -1.80 -10.56 -16.82
C LEU A 430 -2.35 -9.55 -17.83
N GLN A 431 -1.88 -9.59 -19.08
CA GLN A 431 -2.36 -8.69 -20.13
C GLN A 431 -3.60 -9.22 -20.85
N MET A 432 -4.12 -10.38 -20.42
CA MET A 432 -5.27 -11.04 -21.04
C MET A 432 -5.10 -11.19 -22.56
N LEU A 433 -3.88 -11.46 -23.00
CA LEU A 433 -3.59 -11.64 -24.42
C LEU A 433 -4.15 -13.01 -24.82
N GLU A 434 -5.31 -13.02 -25.47
CA GLU A 434 -5.91 -14.28 -25.92
C GLU A 434 -5.03 -14.95 -26.98
N TRP A 435 -4.83 -16.26 -26.79
CA TRP A 435 -4.11 -17.15 -27.69
C TRP A 435 -4.93 -17.47 -28.95
N SER A 436 -5.35 -16.42 -29.68
CA SER A 436 -6.20 -16.52 -30.87
C SER A 436 -5.55 -17.24 -32.05
N ALA A 437 -4.26 -17.58 -31.98
CA ALA A 437 -3.53 -18.27 -33.05
C ALA A 437 -3.59 -19.81 -32.99
N LEU A 438 -4.23 -20.43 -31.98
CA LEU A 438 -4.28 -21.90 -31.87
C LEU A 438 -5.66 -22.56 -31.95
N ILE A 439 -6.74 -21.78 -32.03
CA ILE A 439 -8.10 -22.34 -32.26
C ILE A 439 -8.29 -22.74 -33.73
N ASP A 440 -7.68 -22.04 -34.69
CA ASP A 440 -7.89 -22.32 -36.12
C ASP A 440 -7.05 -23.48 -36.69
N LEU A 441 -6.00 -23.93 -35.98
CA LEU A 441 -5.12 -25.01 -36.45
C LEU A 441 -5.54 -26.42 -36.01
N HIS A 442 -6.39 -26.56 -34.99
CA HIS A 442 -6.91 -27.87 -34.54
C HIS A 442 -8.31 -28.19 -35.07
N VAL A 443 -9.08 -27.20 -35.55
CA VAL A 443 -10.41 -27.43 -36.15
C VAL A 443 -10.31 -27.82 -37.62
N THR A 444 -9.23 -27.44 -38.33
CA THR A 444 -9.07 -27.77 -39.77
C THR A 444 -8.37 -29.10 -40.06
N THR A 445 -7.77 -29.77 -39.05
CA THR A 445 -7.09 -31.07 -39.25
C THR A 445 -7.92 -32.30 -38.87
N SER A 446 -9.18 -32.15 -38.43
CA SER A 446 -10.04 -33.29 -38.06
C SER A 446 -11.12 -33.66 -39.10
N VAL A 447 -11.20 -32.96 -40.24
CA VAL A 447 -12.20 -33.25 -41.30
C VAL A 447 -11.55 -33.67 -42.62
N THR A 448 -10.57 -34.57 -42.57
CA THR A 448 -10.19 -35.38 -43.75
C THR A 448 -9.82 -36.78 -43.32
N GLY A 449 -10.82 -37.67 -43.23
CA GLY A 449 -10.55 -39.11 -43.18
C GLY A 449 -11.57 -39.96 -42.46
N LYS A 450 -12.68 -40.29 -43.12
CA LYS A 450 -13.10 -41.68 -43.41
C LYS A 450 -14.50 -41.68 -44.01
N ARG A 451 -14.55 -41.96 -45.32
CA ARG A 451 -15.70 -42.59 -45.98
C ARG A 451 -15.98 -43.93 -45.30
N ARG A 452 -17.22 -44.14 -44.84
CA ARG A 452 -17.86 -45.46 -44.90
C ARG A 452 -19.30 -45.27 -45.36
N ARG A 453 -19.63 -46.08 -46.37
CA ARG A 453 -20.96 -46.24 -46.97
C ARG A 453 -21.89 -46.86 -45.95
N ASP A 454 -23.12 -46.40 -45.89
CA ASP A 454 -24.26 -47.29 -45.67
C ASP A 454 -25.44 -46.80 -46.50
N ASP A 455 -26.08 -47.77 -47.15
CA ASP A 455 -27.11 -47.62 -48.17
C ASP A 455 -28.52 -47.50 -47.54
N SER A 456 -29.41 -46.83 -48.29
CA SER A 456 -30.87 -47.05 -48.37
C SER A 456 -31.84 -46.20 -47.50
N PRO A 457 -33.07 -45.90 -48.00
CA PRO A 457 -33.49 -44.49 -48.22
C PRO A 457 -34.91 -44.10 -47.74
N LEU A 458 -35.30 -42.84 -48.02
CA LEU A 458 -36.68 -42.24 -48.04
C LEU A 458 -37.31 -41.96 -46.64
N GLN A 459 -37.98 -40.84 -46.33
CA GLN A 459 -38.96 -40.06 -47.09
C GLN A 459 -39.25 -38.67 -46.44
N THR A 460 -39.40 -37.64 -47.28
CA THR A 460 -40.29 -36.45 -47.22
C THR A 460 -40.84 -35.84 -45.91
N ALA A 461 -40.51 -34.55 -45.73
CA ALA A 461 -41.37 -33.38 -45.52
C ALA A 461 -42.72 -33.52 -44.79
N LYS A 462 -42.95 -32.65 -43.78
CA LYS A 462 -44.12 -31.73 -43.73
C LYS A 462 -44.02 -30.67 -42.62
N ARG A 463 -44.38 -29.45 -43.00
CA ARG A 463 -44.82 -28.32 -42.16
C ARG A 463 -46.10 -28.70 -41.40
N CYS A 464 -46.30 -28.17 -40.19
CA CYS A 464 -47.32 -27.14 -39.89
C CYS A 464 -47.53 -26.91 -38.38
N CYS A 465 -47.75 -25.63 -38.06
CA CYS A 465 -48.54 -25.01 -36.99
C CYS A 465 -48.21 -25.33 -35.52
N LEU A 466 -47.84 -24.32 -34.70
CA LEU A 466 -48.73 -23.33 -34.07
C LEU A 466 -49.94 -23.97 -33.39
N GLU A 467 -49.88 -24.06 -32.06
CA GLU A 467 -50.97 -23.57 -31.21
C GLU A 467 -50.42 -23.23 -29.81
N THR A 468 -50.83 -22.05 -29.38
CA THR A 468 -50.61 -21.39 -28.09
C THR A 468 -51.35 -22.07 -26.95
N THR A 469 -50.70 -22.15 -25.79
CA THR A 469 -51.21 -21.53 -24.54
C THR A 469 -50.06 -21.31 -23.58
#